data_AF-A0A1U8K9D0-F1
#
_entry.id   AF-A0A1U8K9D0-F1
#
_cell.length_a   1.000
_cell.length_b   1.000
_cell.length_c   1.000
_cell.angle_alpha   90.00
_cell.angle_beta   90.00
_cell.angle_gamma   90.00
#
_symmetry.space_group_name_H-M   'P 1'
#
loop_
_entity.id
_entity.type
_entity.pdbx_description
1 polymer ?
#
loop_
_entity_poly.entity_id
_entity_poly.type
_entity_poly.pdbx_seq_one_letter_code
_entity_poly.pdbx_strand_id
1 'polypeptide(L)'
;MVVKTTANDVATEKRTCVVLGGRGFLGRSLVARLLQLGGWIVRVADSSSHSLLTDPSVSDSLLSNALCSGQASFCHVDVRDTSQIIIVTKGADVVFYMEPTDLDIRDFYNCYMIIVQGAKNVINACRECKVRRLVYNSSADIVFDGSRDILDGDLSFICPGKFKDMLIDLKFQAEGLIRLANNIDGLLTCVLRPSNVFGPGDTRLVPLLVNLAKAGLAKFITGCGENMSDFTYTENVAHAHICAAETLDSRVVSVAGKAFFITNLEPIMFWEFVSLILGGLGYQRPYIKVPTWMVSCIVSLHQCRNDKLYNYSVSPHYMLQLASRTRTFDCSAAQNHLGFSPVVSMKDGIKLTIQSFSHLANDSFYTKYGNFNEQSKAEKMLGSGIVADILLWRDERRTFACFFTLVLVYCWFFLCGRTFASSLADLLLLVIVALYGHGILSSKICGFAVQEIPSSRFKVTESEAQQAMRSIAHTWNKGVRRIKSLAKGEDWSKFFRVVISIYLFKSIQAYSVAVLFGSEIDALRILIFCGMVELKGLLLRKLPASISSFSQHDNVLHQEKVPARVKEWK
;
A
#
# COMPACT_ATOMS: atom_id res chain seq x y z
N MET A 1 27.49 -35.20 37.53
CA MET A 1 26.68 -36.31 38.09
C MET A 1 25.50 -36.51 37.17
N VAL A 2 25.49 -37.63 36.45
CA VAL A 2 24.46 -37.99 35.47
C VAL A 2 23.26 -38.55 36.23
N VAL A 3 22.14 -37.83 36.24
CA VAL A 3 20.87 -38.38 36.74
C VAL A 3 20.21 -39.10 35.57
N LYS A 4 20.33 -40.44 35.57
CA LYS A 4 19.48 -41.33 34.80
C LYS A 4 18.07 -41.28 35.40
N THR A 5 17.13 -40.67 34.70
CA THR A 5 15.70 -40.78 35.04
C THR A 5 15.19 -42.09 34.47
N THR A 6 14.88 -43.02 35.37
CA THR A 6 14.15 -44.26 35.10
C THR A 6 12.75 -43.92 34.59
N ALA A 7 12.38 -44.50 33.45
CA ALA A 7 11.02 -44.50 32.93
C ALA A 7 10.08 -45.15 33.94
N ASN A 8 9.23 -44.35 34.57
CA ASN A 8 8.01 -44.80 35.20
C ASN A 8 6.88 -44.57 34.19
N ASP A 9 6.42 -45.66 33.57
CA ASP A 9 5.16 -45.73 32.82
C ASP A 9 3.98 -45.55 33.79
N VAL A 10 3.73 -44.32 34.20
CA VAL A 10 2.37 -43.92 34.61
C VAL A 10 1.69 -43.55 33.31
N ALA A 11 0.72 -44.35 32.86
CA ALA A 11 -0.14 -43.98 31.74
C ALA A 11 -0.84 -42.67 32.09
N THR A 12 -0.27 -41.55 31.67
CA THR A 12 -0.85 -40.22 31.87
C THR A 12 -2.16 -40.19 31.13
N GLU A 13 -3.26 -40.06 31.87
CA GLU A 13 -4.59 -39.94 31.31
C GLU A 13 -4.59 -38.79 30.28
N LYS A 14 -4.91 -39.11 29.02
CA LYS A 14 -4.82 -38.14 27.93
C LYS A 14 -5.87 -37.05 28.13
N ARG A 15 -5.42 -35.79 28.15
CA ARG A 15 -6.30 -34.62 28.28
C ARG A 15 -7.04 -34.38 26.96
N THR A 16 -8.27 -33.88 27.01
CA THR A 16 -9.04 -33.59 25.79
C THR A 16 -8.92 -32.11 25.43
N CYS A 17 -8.56 -31.80 24.19
CA CYS A 17 -8.56 -30.43 23.68
C CYS A 17 -9.45 -30.28 22.45
N VAL A 18 -10.05 -29.10 22.30
CA VAL A 18 -10.78 -28.72 21.09
C VAL A 18 -10.00 -27.63 20.36
N VAL A 19 -9.82 -27.80 19.05
CA VAL A 19 -9.25 -26.78 18.17
C VAL A 19 -10.35 -26.30 17.23
N LEU A 20 -10.98 -25.18 17.56
CA LEU A 20 -11.92 -24.47 16.69
C LEU A 20 -11.12 -23.75 15.60
N GLY A 21 -11.51 -23.90 14.34
CA GLY A 21 -10.71 -23.47 13.20
C GLY A 21 -9.50 -24.37 12.96
N GLY A 22 -9.55 -25.63 13.42
CA GLY A 22 -8.43 -26.56 13.39
C GLY A 22 -7.95 -26.97 12.00
N ARG A 23 -8.69 -26.64 10.93
CA ARG A 23 -8.27 -26.88 9.54
C ARG A 23 -7.70 -25.66 8.86
N GLY A 24 -7.81 -24.49 9.48
CA GLY A 24 -7.17 -23.27 9.00
C GLY A 24 -5.64 -23.36 9.02
N PHE A 25 -4.98 -22.34 8.44
CA PHE A 25 -3.52 -22.30 8.31
C PHE A 25 -2.76 -22.51 9.63
N LEU A 26 -3.14 -21.78 10.68
CA LEU A 26 -2.58 -21.94 12.02
C LEU A 26 -3.12 -23.18 12.73
N GLY A 27 -4.41 -23.47 12.55
CA GLY A 27 -5.10 -24.60 13.18
C GLY A 27 -4.42 -25.93 12.89
N ARG A 28 -4.09 -26.22 11.63
CA ARG A 28 -3.41 -27.48 11.26
C ARG A 28 -2.04 -27.62 11.90
N SER A 29 -1.30 -26.51 12.03
CA SER A 29 0.04 -26.51 12.64
C SER A 29 -0.07 -26.83 14.14
N LEU A 30 -1.09 -26.28 14.80
CA LEU A 30 -1.41 -26.60 16.20
C LEU A 30 -1.86 -28.06 16.37
N VAL A 31 -2.78 -28.54 15.54
CA VAL A 31 -3.26 -29.93 15.59
C VAL A 31 -2.10 -30.91 15.41
N ALA A 32 -1.26 -30.70 14.39
CA ALA A 32 -0.09 -31.53 14.16
C ALA A 32 0.85 -31.56 15.38
N ARG A 33 1.10 -30.39 15.99
CA ARG A 33 1.97 -30.30 17.17
C ARG A 33 1.37 -30.98 18.41
N LEU A 34 0.07 -30.82 18.65
CA LEU A 34 -0.65 -31.46 19.76
C LEU A 34 -0.61 -32.99 19.63
N LEU A 35 -0.79 -33.51 18.41
CA LEU A 35 -0.72 -34.95 18.13
C LEU A 35 0.70 -35.51 18.31
N GLN A 36 1.73 -34.78 17.86
CA GLN A 36 3.14 -35.15 18.07
C GLN A 36 3.52 -35.26 19.55
N LEU A 37 2.95 -34.41 20.41
CA LEU A 37 3.21 -34.48 21.86
C LEU A 37 2.58 -35.71 22.53
N GLY A 38 1.60 -36.37 21.90
CA GLY A 38 1.02 -37.65 22.37
C GLY A 38 0.10 -37.57 23.60
N GLY A 39 0.15 -36.49 24.37
CA GLY A 39 -0.60 -36.30 25.62
C GLY A 39 -2.06 -35.82 25.47
N TRP A 40 -2.53 -35.60 24.24
CA TRP A 40 -3.83 -35.01 23.95
C TRP A 40 -4.73 -35.92 23.09
N ILE A 41 -6.03 -35.89 23.38
CA ILE A 41 -7.10 -36.29 22.45
C ILE A 41 -7.62 -35.02 21.79
N VAL A 42 -7.47 -34.91 20.46
CA VAL A 42 -7.67 -33.67 19.71
C VAL A 42 -8.99 -33.70 18.95
N ARG A 43 -9.94 -32.84 19.33
CA ARG A 43 -11.16 -32.61 18.55
C ARG A 43 -10.94 -31.44 17.60
N VAL A 44 -10.82 -31.74 16.31
CA VAL A 44 -10.67 -30.76 15.24
C VAL A 44 -12.06 -30.28 14.82
N ALA A 45 -12.37 -29.02 15.11
CA ALA A 45 -13.68 -28.43 14.88
C ALA A 45 -13.58 -27.32 13.82
N ASP A 46 -14.29 -27.44 12.70
CA ASP A 46 -14.19 -26.50 11.59
C ASP A 46 -15.48 -26.47 10.74
N SER A 47 -15.80 -25.31 10.15
CA SER A 47 -16.99 -25.12 9.30
C SER A 47 -16.73 -25.41 7.83
N SER A 48 -15.46 -25.51 7.42
CA SER A 48 -15.11 -25.80 6.02
C SER A 48 -15.41 -27.26 5.68
N SER A 49 -16.20 -27.47 4.62
CA SER A 49 -16.56 -28.79 4.10
C SER A 49 -15.53 -29.38 3.13
N HIS A 50 -14.45 -28.64 2.81
CA HIS A 50 -13.39 -29.15 1.95
C HIS A 50 -12.87 -30.46 2.53
N SER A 51 -12.70 -31.52 1.77
CA SER A 51 -12.17 -32.77 2.31
C SER A 51 -10.76 -32.56 2.86
N LEU A 52 -10.40 -33.27 3.93
CA LEU A 52 -9.04 -33.41 4.45
C LEU A 52 -8.02 -33.93 3.40
N LEU A 53 -8.46 -34.27 2.19
CA LEU A 53 -7.79 -35.19 1.27
C LEU A 53 -7.11 -34.53 0.05
N THR A 54 -7.05 -33.20 -0.04
CA THR A 54 -6.60 -32.52 -1.26
C THR A 54 -5.22 -31.87 -1.19
N ASP A 55 -4.51 -31.94 -0.07
CA ASP A 55 -3.16 -31.36 0.04
C ASP A 55 -2.15 -32.43 0.51
N PRO A 56 -1.38 -33.06 -0.40
CA PRO A 56 -0.59 -34.28 -0.14
C PRO A 56 0.67 -34.06 0.72
N SER A 57 0.74 -32.98 1.50
CA SER A 57 1.88 -32.70 2.36
C SER A 57 1.77 -33.46 3.69
N VAL A 58 2.92 -33.97 4.14
CA VAL A 58 3.31 -34.72 5.36
C VAL A 58 2.33 -34.79 6.55
N SER A 59 1.49 -33.77 6.79
CA SER A 59 0.47 -33.72 7.84
C SER A 59 -0.65 -34.77 7.69
N ASP A 60 -0.98 -35.17 6.45
CA ASP A 60 -2.08 -36.10 6.19
C ASP A 60 -1.83 -37.50 6.75
N SER A 61 -0.57 -37.96 6.79
CA SER A 61 -0.23 -39.27 7.37
C SER A 61 -0.42 -39.29 8.89
N LEU A 62 -0.06 -38.20 9.58
CA LEU A 62 -0.13 -38.11 11.04
C LEU A 62 -1.57 -37.95 11.50
N LEU A 63 -2.32 -37.04 10.85
CA LEU A 63 -3.72 -36.82 11.18
C LEU A 63 -4.59 -38.03 10.81
N SER A 64 -4.36 -38.69 9.67
CA SER A 64 -5.10 -39.91 9.31
C SER A 64 -4.85 -41.05 10.30
N ASN A 65 -3.59 -41.28 10.70
CA ASN A 65 -3.26 -42.25 11.75
C ASN A 65 -3.90 -41.88 13.10
N ALA A 66 -3.93 -40.60 13.46
CA ALA A 66 -4.58 -40.12 14.68
C ALA A 66 -6.11 -40.30 14.65
N LEU A 67 -6.75 -40.09 13.49
CA LEU A 67 -8.17 -40.36 13.30
C LEU A 67 -8.49 -41.86 13.42
N CYS A 68 -7.66 -42.72 12.81
CA CYS A 68 -7.83 -44.18 12.90
C CYS A 68 -7.61 -44.73 14.32
N SER A 69 -6.65 -44.17 15.06
CA SER A 69 -6.36 -44.56 16.45
C SER A 69 -7.31 -43.95 17.49
N GLY A 70 -8.25 -43.08 17.07
CA GLY A 70 -9.14 -42.35 17.96
C GLY A 70 -8.47 -41.24 18.78
N GLN A 71 -7.20 -40.93 18.49
CA GLN A 71 -6.48 -39.82 19.12
C GLN A 71 -6.95 -38.45 18.60
N ALA A 72 -7.47 -38.40 17.37
CA ALA A 72 -8.13 -37.24 16.80
C ALA A 72 -9.57 -37.57 16.41
N SER A 73 -10.45 -36.57 16.45
CA SER A 73 -11.78 -36.65 15.85
C SER A 73 -12.11 -35.38 15.10
N PHE A 74 -12.80 -35.49 13.97
CA PHE A 74 -13.28 -34.34 13.22
C PHE A 74 -14.75 -34.05 13.55
N CYS A 75 -15.07 -32.78 13.80
CA CYS A 75 -16.41 -32.30 14.04
C CYS A 75 -16.69 -31.12 13.11
N HIS A 76 -17.73 -31.22 12.30
CA HIS A 76 -18.21 -30.06 11.55
C HIS A 76 -18.88 -29.09 12.52
N VAL A 77 -18.32 -27.88 12.66
CA VAL A 77 -18.79 -26.87 13.62
C VAL A 77 -18.78 -25.50 12.98
N ASP A 78 -19.95 -24.89 12.88
CA ASP A 78 -20.08 -23.46 12.62
C ASP A 78 -20.13 -22.69 13.94
N VAL A 79 -19.22 -21.72 14.11
CA VAL A 79 -19.18 -20.87 15.32
C VAL A 79 -20.42 -20.00 15.52
N ARG A 80 -21.27 -19.89 14.49
CA ARG A 80 -22.59 -19.24 14.57
C ARG A 80 -23.65 -20.15 15.23
N ASP A 81 -23.47 -21.47 15.18
CA ASP A 81 -24.36 -22.45 15.81
C ASP A 81 -23.84 -22.84 17.19
N THR A 82 -24.44 -22.25 18.23
CA THR A 82 -24.06 -22.49 19.62
C THR A 82 -24.20 -23.94 20.06
N SER A 83 -25.17 -24.68 19.50
CA SER A 83 -25.44 -26.07 19.90
C SER A 83 -24.29 -26.98 19.48
N GLN A 84 -23.75 -26.77 18.28
CA GLN A 84 -22.59 -27.53 17.78
C GLN A 84 -21.33 -27.26 18.63
N ILE A 85 -21.12 -26.01 19.04
CA ILE A 85 -19.99 -25.63 19.89
C ILE A 85 -20.11 -26.31 21.27
N ILE A 86 -21.30 -26.32 21.87
CA ILE A 86 -21.53 -26.97 23.17
C ILE A 86 -21.23 -28.47 23.09
N ILE A 87 -21.70 -29.15 22.03
CA ILE A 87 -21.45 -30.58 21.83
C ILE A 87 -19.95 -30.88 21.76
N VAL A 88 -19.20 -30.12 20.95
CA VAL A 88 -17.76 -30.38 20.77
C VAL A 88 -16.92 -30.00 21.99
N THR A 89 -17.33 -28.98 22.75
CA THR A 89 -16.62 -28.48 23.94
C THR A 89 -16.88 -29.28 25.21
N LYS A 90 -17.92 -30.12 25.23
CA LYS A 90 -18.27 -30.94 26.39
C LYS A 90 -17.13 -31.87 26.83
N GLY A 91 -16.67 -31.69 28.08
CA GLY A 91 -15.59 -32.48 28.66
C GLY A 91 -14.18 -32.12 28.16
N ALA A 92 -14.02 -30.99 27.47
CA ALA A 92 -12.70 -30.51 27.06
C ALA A 92 -11.98 -29.80 28.21
N ASP A 93 -10.67 -30.04 28.35
CA ASP A 93 -9.80 -29.37 29.30
C ASP A 93 -9.37 -27.97 28.84
N VAL A 94 -9.21 -27.82 27.52
CA VAL A 94 -8.80 -26.58 26.86
C VAL A 94 -9.48 -26.44 25.50
N VAL A 95 -9.88 -25.21 25.19
CA VAL A 95 -10.35 -24.82 23.86
C VAL A 95 -9.33 -23.85 23.26
N PHE A 96 -8.82 -24.18 22.08
CA PHE A 96 -8.04 -23.29 21.24
C PHE A 96 -8.97 -22.71 20.19
N TYR A 97 -9.11 -21.39 20.18
CA TYR A 97 -9.94 -20.69 19.21
C TYR A 97 -9.08 -20.02 18.15
N MET A 98 -9.01 -20.64 16.98
CA MET A 98 -8.38 -20.11 15.78
C MET A 98 -9.46 -19.54 14.88
N GLU A 99 -9.36 -18.25 14.57
CA GLU A 99 -10.30 -17.63 13.65
C GLU A 99 -10.10 -18.14 12.21
N PRO A 100 -11.18 -18.29 11.44
CA PRO A 100 -11.07 -18.68 10.04
C PRO A 100 -10.33 -17.62 9.22
N THR A 101 -9.42 -18.09 8.37
CA THR A 101 -8.57 -17.24 7.52
C THR A 101 -9.20 -16.91 6.17
N ASP A 102 -10.35 -17.47 5.81
CA ASP A 102 -10.91 -17.38 4.45
C ASP A 102 -12.26 -16.63 4.44
N LEU A 103 -12.29 -15.47 5.11
CA LEU A 103 -13.48 -14.62 5.18
C LEU A 103 -13.57 -13.66 3.99
N ASP A 104 -14.76 -13.50 3.42
CA ASP A 104 -15.06 -12.43 2.46
C ASP A 104 -15.21 -11.09 3.20
N ILE A 105 -14.17 -10.27 3.15
CA ILE A 105 -14.10 -8.97 3.83
C ILE A 105 -15.14 -7.98 3.30
N ARG A 106 -15.79 -8.24 2.15
CA ARG A 106 -16.89 -7.39 1.67
C ARG A 106 -18.18 -7.60 2.45
N ASP A 107 -18.35 -8.75 3.08
CA ASP A 107 -19.54 -9.07 3.87
C ASP A 107 -19.27 -8.79 5.36
N PHE A 108 -19.51 -7.54 5.74
CA PHE A 108 -19.39 -7.09 7.12
C PHE A 108 -20.21 -7.94 8.09
N TYR A 109 -21.46 -8.25 7.74
CA TYR A 109 -22.37 -8.98 8.62
C TYR A 109 -21.84 -10.38 8.90
N ASN A 110 -21.40 -11.09 7.86
CA ASN A 110 -20.85 -12.43 8.03
C ASN A 110 -19.51 -12.40 8.80
N CYS A 111 -18.63 -11.43 8.52
CA CYS A 111 -17.40 -11.24 9.29
C CYS A 111 -17.70 -10.98 10.77
N TYR A 112 -18.64 -10.09 11.08
CA TYR A 112 -19.06 -9.79 12.46
C TYR A 112 -19.66 -11.02 13.15
N MET A 113 -20.52 -11.78 12.45
CA MET A 113 -21.14 -12.98 12.99
C MET A 113 -20.11 -14.08 13.30
N ILE A 114 -19.07 -14.21 12.48
CA ILE A 114 -18.06 -15.25 12.66
C ILE A 114 -17.01 -14.85 13.71
N ILE A 115 -16.58 -13.58 13.72
CA ILE A 115 -15.49 -13.12 14.60
C ILE A 115 -16.05 -12.70 15.96
N VAL A 116 -16.90 -11.67 16.00
CA VAL A 116 -17.36 -11.07 17.26
C VAL A 116 -18.43 -11.93 17.90
N GLN A 117 -19.47 -12.30 17.14
CA GLN A 117 -20.52 -13.15 17.69
C GLN A 117 -20.02 -14.58 17.92
N GLY A 118 -19.15 -15.10 17.05
CA GLY A 118 -18.47 -16.38 17.24
C GLY A 118 -17.67 -16.41 18.56
N ALA A 119 -16.89 -15.37 18.85
CA ALA A 119 -16.19 -15.27 20.13
C ALA A 119 -17.15 -15.32 21.34
N LYS A 120 -18.28 -14.59 21.29
CA LYS A 120 -19.31 -14.66 22.35
C LYS A 120 -19.88 -16.06 22.51
N ASN A 121 -20.18 -16.73 21.39
CA ASN A 121 -20.73 -18.08 21.39
C ASN A 121 -19.75 -19.09 21.99
N VAL A 122 -18.46 -18.99 21.63
CA VAL A 122 -17.38 -19.85 22.17
C VAL A 122 -17.20 -19.62 23.68
N ILE A 123 -17.17 -18.36 24.13
CA ILE A 123 -17.09 -18.02 25.56
C ILE A 123 -18.26 -18.66 26.31
N ASN A 124 -19.49 -18.48 25.82
CA ASN A 124 -20.68 -19.02 26.46
C ASN A 124 -20.65 -20.55 26.52
N ALA A 125 -20.28 -21.22 25.42
CA ALA A 125 -20.16 -22.67 25.39
C ALA A 125 -19.08 -23.19 26.35
N CYS A 126 -17.94 -22.50 26.44
CA CYS A 126 -16.89 -22.84 27.41
C CYS A 126 -17.39 -22.75 28.85
N ARG A 127 -18.15 -21.70 29.19
CA ARG A 127 -18.75 -21.51 30.52
C ARG A 127 -19.79 -22.59 30.83
N GLU A 128 -20.70 -22.87 29.89
CA GLU A 128 -21.74 -23.88 30.04
C GLU A 128 -21.15 -25.29 30.21
N CYS A 129 -20.13 -25.63 29.43
CA CYS A 129 -19.42 -26.90 29.51
C CYS A 129 -18.36 -26.98 30.63
N LYS A 130 -18.20 -25.89 31.41
CA LYS A 130 -17.19 -25.78 32.49
C LYS A 130 -15.76 -26.05 32.01
N VAL A 131 -15.44 -25.62 30.80
CA VAL A 131 -14.08 -25.64 30.26
C VAL A 131 -13.21 -24.72 31.11
N ARG A 132 -12.03 -25.19 31.50
CA ARG A 132 -11.12 -24.44 32.39
C ARG A 132 -10.30 -23.38 31.67
N ARG A 133 -9.96 -23.61 30.41
CA ARG A 133 -8.97 -22.81 29.66
C ARG A 133 -9.43 -22.50 28.25
N LEU A 134 -9.34 -21.23 27.87
CA LEU A 134 -9.57 -20.74 26.51
C LEU A 134 -8.36 -19.95 26.03
N VAL A 135 -7.70 -20.42 24.97
CA VAL A 135 -6.59 -19.71 24.31
C VAL A 135 -7.08 -19.21 22.97
N TYR A 136 -6.97 -17.90 22.74
CA TYR A 136 -7.46 -17.25 21.53
C TYR A 136 -6.32 -16.70 20.68
N ASN A 137 -6.39 -16.99 19.38
CA ASN A 137 -5.46 -16.47 18.39
C ASN A 137 -5.95 -15.14 17.81
N SER A 138 -5.37 -14.06 18.31
CA SER A 138 -5.57 -12.68 17.86
C SER A 138 -4.54 -12.30 16.79
N SER A 139 -4.21 -11.00 16.64
CA SER A 139 -3.13 -10.51 15.77
C SER A 139 -2.39 -9.32 16.39
N ALA A 140 -1.09 -9.21 16.12
CA ALA A 140 -0.32 -8.00 16.44
C ALA A 140 -0.77 -6.76 15.66
N ASP A 141 -1.55 -6.93 14.59
CA ASP A 141 -2.09 -5.82 13.79
C ASP A 141 -3.11 -4.96 14.52
N ILE A 142 -3.70 -5.48 15.61
CA ILE A 142 -4.70 -4.78 16.42
C ILE A 142 -4.15 -3.54 17.12
N VAL A 143 -2.84 -3.45 17.34
CA VAL A 143 -2.22 -2.25 17.88
C VAL A 143 -1.65 -1.32 16.79
N PHE A 144 -1.81 -1.69 15.51
CA PHE A 144 -1.27 -0.95 14.39
C PHE A 144 -2.36 -0.14 13.68
N ASP A 145 -2.29 1.19 13.81
CA ASP A 145 -3.16 2.14 13.09
C ASP A 145 -2.61 2.55 11.72
N GLY A 146 -1.38 2.14 11.43
CA GLY A 146 -0.62 2.51 10.23
C GLY A 146 -0.32 4.01 10.09
N SER A 147 -0.43 4.78 11.18
CA SER A 147 -0.07 6.20 11.22
C SER A 147 1.40 6.40 11.56
N ARG A 148 1.98 5.51 12.39
CA ARG A 148 3.35 5.60 12.90
C ARG A 148 4.05 4.24 12.85
N ASP A 149 5.37 4.29 12.88
CA ASP A 149 6.21 3.11 13.10
C ASP A 149 6.03 2.60 14.54
N ILE A 150 6.12 1.28 14.72
CA ILE A 150 6.11 0.62 16.02
C ILE A 150 7.51 0.04 16.24
N LEU A 151 8.22 0.60 17.22
CA LEU A 151 9.54 0.17 17.65
C LEU A 151 9.40 -0.51 19.01
N ASP A 152 9.69 -1.80 19.08
CA ASP A 152 9.59 -2.63 20.28
C ASP A 152 8.27 -2.42 21.06
N GLY A 153 7.16 -2.46 20.33
CA GLY A 153 5.83 -2.23 20.90
C GLY A 153 5.50 -3.27 21.98
N ASP A 154 5.19 -2.79 23.18
CA ASP A 154 4.86 -3.63 24.33
C ASP A 154 3.34 -3.70 24.59
N LEU A 155 2.95 -4.37 25.67
CA LEU A 155 1.54 -4.52 26.07
C LEU A 155 0.90 -3.21 26.55
N SER A 156 1.67 -2.15 26.80
CA SER A 156 1.17 -0.83 27.18
C SER A 156 0.71 -0.01 25.97
N PHE A 157 1.04 -0.46 24.75
CA PHE A 157 0.67 0.25 23.53
C PHE A 157 -0.85 0.37 23.40
N ILE A 158 -1.32 1.62 23.47
CA ILE A 158 -2.73 1.96 23.50
C ILE A 158 -3.33 1.67 22.13
N CYS A 159 -4.39 0.87 22.11
CA CYS A 159 -5.10 0.54 20.88
C CYS A 159 -5.68 1.81 20.26
N PRO A 160 -5.55 1.98 18.94
CA PRO A 160 -6.09 3.14 18.26
C PRO A 160 -7.61 3.12 18.33
N GLY A 161 -8.24 4.19 18.83
CA GLY A 161 -9.70 4.28 18.95
C GLY A 161 -10.46 4.30 17.61
N LYS A 162 -9.76 4.25 16.47
CA LYS A 162 -10.31 4.15 15.11
C LYS A 162 -9.44 3.25 14.24
N PHE A 163 -10.02 2.15 13.79
CA PHE A 163 -9.41 1.26 12.80
C PHE A 163 -9.85 1.63 11.39
N LYS A 164 -8.91 1.63 10.43
CA LYS A 164 -9.24 1.77 9.00
C LYS A 164 -9.63 0.43 8.37
N ASP A 165 -9.12 -0.66 8.91
CA ASP A 165 -9.43 -2.02 8.46
C ASP A 165 -10.51 -2.63 9.35
N MET A 166 -11.60 -3.06 8.71
CA MET A 166 -12.76 -3.63 9.37
C MET A 166 -12.43 -4.96 10.07
N LEU A 167 -11.56 -5.78 9.49
CA LEU A 167 -11.21 -7.08 10.08
C LEU A 167 -10.42 -6.88 11.38
N ILE A 168 -9.53 -5.89 11.40
CA ILE A 168 -8.76 -5.54 12.59
C ILE A 168 -9.68 -5.05 13.71
N ASP A 169 -10.67 -4.21 13.38
CA ASP A 169 -11.68 -3.74 14.35
C ASP A 169 -12.47 -4.90 14.97
N LEU A 170 -12.97 -5.82 14.14
CA LEU A 170 -13.73 -6.98 14.63
C LEU A 170 -12.88 -7.89 15.53
N LYS A 171 -11.62 -8.15 15.17
CA LYS A 171 -10.69 -8.92 16.00
C LYS A 171 -10.38 -8.23 17.32
N PHE A 172 -10.26 -6.90 17.32
CA PHE A 172 -10.10 -6.13 18.55
C PHE A 172 -11.31 -6.29 19.49
N GLN A 173 -12.53 -6.21 18.94
CA GLN A 173 -13.76 -6.44 19.71
C GLN A 173 -13.82 -7.87 20.27
N ALA A 174 -13.50 -8.88 19.47
CA ALA A 174 -13.45 -10.29 19.89
C ALA A 174 -12.40 -10.52 21.00
N GLU A 175 -11.21 -9.95 20.86
CA GLU A 175 -10.18 -9.99 21.88
C GLU A 175 -10.67 -9.38 23.20
N GLY A 176 -11.30 -8.21 23.15
CA GLY A 176 -11.86 -7.55 24.32
C GLY A 176 -12.86 -8.45 25.06
N LEU A 177 -13.75 -9.11 24.34
CA LEU A 177 -14.74 -10.04 24.91
C LEU A 177 -14.07 -11.24 25.61
N ILE A 178 -13.04 -11.83 25.00
CA ILE A 178 -12.34 -12.99 25.55
C ILE A 178 -11.53 -12.61 26.80
N ARG A 179 -10.93 -11.41 26.81
CA ARG A 179 -10.23 -10.90 28.00
C ARG A 179 -11.20 -10.60 29.14
N LEU A 180 -12.35 -10.02 28.85
CA LEU A 180 -13.40 -9.75 29.85
C LEU A 180 -14.03 -11.02 30.41
N ALA A 181 -14.02 -12.12 29.66
CA ALA A 181 -14.52 -13.42 30.12
C ALA A 181 -13.59 -14.14 31.12
N ASN A 182 -12.38 -13.60 31.35
CA ASN A 182 -11.42 -14.22 32.25
C ASN A 182 -11.91 -14.24 33.70
N ASN A 183 -11.69 -15.37 34.37
CA ASN A 183 -12.04 -15.63 35.76
C ASN A 183 -13.55 -15.52 36.07
N ILE A 184 -14.40 -15.62 35.04
CA ILE A 184 -15.85 -15.74 35.19
C ILE A 184 -16.20 -17.24 35.07
N ASP A 185 -16.97 -17.77 36.03
CA ASP A 185 -17.34 -19.19 36.11
C ASP A 185 -16.16 -20.18 36.09
N GLY A 186 -14.97 -19.73 36.52
CA GLY A 186 -13.75 -20.55 36.54
C GLY A 186 -13.03 -20.67 35.19
N LEU A 187 -13.46 -19.92 34.15
CA LEU A 187 -12.81 -19.90 32.84
C LEU A 187 -11.57 -19.00 32.87
N LEU A 188 -10.40 -19.55 32.60
CA LEU A 188 -9.16 -18.78 32.43
C LEU A 188 -8.91 -18.55 30.94
N THR A 189 -8.63 -17.30 30.56
CA THR A 189 -8.40 -16.94 29.16
C THR A 189 -6.97 -16.44 28.92
N CYS A 190 -6.44 -16.66 27.72
CA CYS A 190 -5.18 -16.09 27.27
C CYS A 190 -5.29 -15.72 25.80
N VAL A 191 -4.73 -14.57 25.42
CA VAL A 191 -4.76 -14.09 24.04
C VAL A 191 -3.34 -14.03 23.49
N LEU A 192 -3.14 -14.56 22.28
CA LEU A 192 -1.87 -14.50 21.58
C LEU A 192 -1.99 -13.62 20.34
N ARG A 193 -1.05 -12.69 20.16
CA ARG A 193 -0.98 -11.71 19.08
C ARG A 193 0.26 -11.99 18.22
N PRO A 194 0.22 -13.00 17.33
CA PRO A 194 1.34 -13.26 16.44
C PRO A 194 1.50 -12.14 15.40
N SER A 195 2.74 -11.90 14.95
CA SER A 195 3.07 -10.93 13.89
C SER A 195 3.40 -11.62 12.57
N ASN A 196 2.87 -11.11 11.45
CA ASN A 196 3.14 -11.54 10.06
C ASN A 196 3.43 -13.05 9.94
N VAL A 197 2.43 -13.88 10.25
CA VAL A 197 2.64 -15.33 10.29
C VAL A 197 2.93 -15.87 8.89
N PHE A 198 3.95 -16.71 8.78
CA PHE A 198 4.31 -17.40 7.54
C PHE A 198 4.66 -18.86 7.80
N GLY A 199 4.60 -19.70 6.77
CA GLY A 199 4.91 -21.12 6.89
C GLY A 199 4.20 -21.99 5.85
N PRO A 200 4.42 -23.32 5.91
CA PRO A 200 3.70 -24.29 5.09
C PRO A 200 2.19 -24.10 5.13
N GLY A 201 1.59 -23.99 3.95
CA GLY A 201 0.15 -23.82 3.78
C GLY A 201 -0.38 -22.39 3.94
N ASP A 202 0.47 -21.38 4.14
CA ASP A 202 0.04 -19.98 4.08
C ASP A 202 -0.82 -19.69 2.83
N THR A 203 -2.07 -19.26 3.04
CA THR A 203 -3.03 -19.00 1.97
C THR A 203 -3.02 -17.55 1.50
N ARG A 204 -2.29 -16.66 2.18
CA ARG A 204 -2.37 -15.21 1.98
C ARG A 204 -1.03 -14.60 1.59
N LEU A 205 0.00 -14.70 2.43
CA LEU A 205 1.22 -13.91 2.26
C LEU A 205 2.09 -14.43 1.11
N VAL A 206 2.47 -15.71 1.10
CA VAL A 206 3.29 -16.29 0.02
C VAL A 206 2.58 -16.24 -1.33
N PRO A 207 1.30 -16.66 -1.46
CA PRO A 207 0.56 -16.54 -2.72
C PRO A 207 0.47 -15.09 -3.23
N LEU A 208 0.26 -14.11 -2.34
CA LEU A 208 0.24 -12.69 -2.70
C LEU A 208 1.59 -12.24 -3.28
N LEU A 209 2.71 -12.59 -2.64
CA LEU A 209 4.04 -12.26 -3.13
C LEU A 209 4.31 -12.89 -4.51
N VAL A 210 3.96 -14.16 -4.69
CA VAL A 210 4.09 -14.87 -5.97
C VAL A 210 3.24 -14.20 -7.06
N ASN A 211 2.00 -13.83 -6.76
CA ASN A 211 1.11 -13.16 -7.72
C ASN A 211 1.65 -11.78 -8.12
N LEU A 212 2.17 -11.01 -7.16
CA LEU A 212 2.85 -9.74 -7.45
C LEU A 212 4.11 -9.94 -8.29
N ALA A 213 4.85 -11.03 -8.09
CA ALA A 213 6.03 -11.36 -8.88
C ALA A 213 5.66 -11.76 -10.32
N LYS A 214 4.62 -12.60 -10.49
CA LYS A 214 4.07 -12.96 -11.80
C LYS A 214 3.54 -11.74 -12.57
N ALA A 215 2.95 -10.77 -11.86
CA ALA A 215 2.51 -9.50 -12.44
C ALA A 215 3.67 -8.51 -12.73
N GLY A 216 4.92 -8.85 -12.38
CA GLY A 216 6.08 -7.96 -12.56
C GLY A 216 6.10 -6.76 -11.62
N LEU A 217 5.26 -6.76 -10.57
CA LEU A 217 5.15 -5.71 -9.57
C LEU A 217 6.08 -5.94 -8.37
N ALA A 218 6.51 -7.18 -8.11
CA ALA A 218 7.42 -7.48 -6.99
C ALA A 218 8.86 -6.95 -7.16
N LYS A 219 9.17 -6.27 -8.28
CA LYS A 219 10.47 -5.60 -8.48
C LYS A 219 10.60 -4.29 -7.70
N PHE A 220 9.49 -3.72 -7.26
CA PHE A 220 9.44 -2.42 -6.57
C PHE A 220 9.54 -2.59 -5.05
N ILE A 221 10.36 -1.74 -4.43
CA ILE A 221 10.51 -1.54 -3.00
C ILE A 221 9.82 -0.22 -2.65
N THR A 222 8.89 -0.24 -1.72
CA THR A 222 8.24 0.96 -1.23
C THR A 222 9.13 1.65 -0.19
N GLY A 223 9.43 2.93 -0.42
CA GLY A 223 10.27 3.73 0.47
C GLY A 223 11.76 3.35 0.39
N CYS A 224 12.48 3.52 1.50
CA CYS A 224 13.92 3.27 1.56
C CYS A 224 14.28 1.77 1.59
N GLY A 225 13.33 0.90 1.96
CA GLY A 225 13.50 -0.55 2.07
C GLY A 225 14.11 -1.04 3.38
N GLU A 226 14.42 -0.14 4.31
CA GLU A 226 15.09 -0.42 5.59
C GLU A 226 14.12 -0.62 6.75
N ASN A 227 12.82 -0.77 6.47
CA ASN A 227 11.81 -0.97 7.49
C ASN A 227 11.89 -2.38 8.07
N MET A 228 12.12 -2.47 9.40
CA MET A 228 12.19 -3.73 10.12
C MET A 228 10.79 -4.28 10.39
N SER A 229 10.64 -5.59 10.37
CA SER A 229 9.36 -6.26 10.64
C SER A 229 9.57 -7.58 11.36
N ASP A 230 8.74 -7.83 12.37
CA ASP A 230 8.65 -9.15 12.99
C ASP A 230 7.79 -10.08 12.14
N PHE A 231 8.33 -11.26 11.86
CA PHE A 231 7.64 -12.37 11.24
C PHE A 231 7.64 -13.55 12.20
N THR A 232 6.57 -14.34 12.19
CA THR A 232 6.45 -15.51 13.07
C THR A 232 6.20 -16.76 12.26
N TYR A 233 7.04 -17.78 12.43
CA TYR A 233 6.84 -19.06 11.78
C TYR A 233 5.63 -19.78 12.40
N THR A 234 4.77 -20.39 11.57
CA THR A 234 3.51 -21.01 11.98
C THR A 234 3.64 -22.01 13.13
N GLU A 235 4.71 -22.83 13.16
CA GLU A 235 4.93 -23.79 14.24
C GLU A 235 5.32 -23.12 15.56
N ASN A 236 5.99 -21.96 15.51
CA ASN A 236 6.28 -21.18 16.72
C ASN A 236 5.00 -20.59 17.31
N VAL A 237 4.05 -20.18 16.46
CA VAL A 237 2.71 -19.76 16.92
C VAL A 237 1.99 -20.94 17.58
N ALA A 238 2.00 -22.12 16.95
CA ALA A 238 1.42 -23.33 17.54
C ALA A 238 2.07 -23.69 18.89
N HIS A 239 3.40 -23.58 18.99
CA HIS A 239 4.12 -23.80 20.24
C HIS A 239 3.70 -22.81 21.33
N ALA A 240 3.56 -21.52 21.00
CA ALA A 240 3.08 -20.50 21.94
C ALA A 240 1.69 -20.81 22.49
N HIS A 241 0.77 -21.34 21.68
CA HIS A 241 -0.55 -21.76 22.13
C HIS A 241 -0.47 -22.88 23.17
N ILE A 242 0.40 -23.87 22.95
CA ILE A 242 0.61 -24.97 23.89
C ILE A 242 1.23 -24.46 25.19
N CYS A 243 2.26 -23.61 25.11
CA CYS A 243 2.85 -22.95 26.28
C CYS A 243 1.81 -22.17 27.09
N ALA A 244 0.93 -21.43 26.42
CA ALA A 244 -0.16 -20.71 27.08
C ALA A 244 -1.13 -21.66 27.78
N ALA A 245 -1.55 -22.74 27.12
CA ALA A 245 -2.46 -23.71 27.71
C ALA A 245 -1.88 -24.42 28.94
N GLU A 246 -0.60 -24.82 28.91
CA GLU A 246 0.07 -25.45 30.05
C GLU A 246 0.29 -24.46 31.20
N THR A 247 0.66 -23.21 30.88
CA THR A 247 0.87 -22.20 31.92
C THR A 247 -0.44 -21.83 32.62
N LEU A 248 -1.56 -21.76 31.90
CA LEU A 248 -2.88 -21.59 32.50
C LEU A 248 -3.26 -22.74 33.45
N ASP A 249 -2.77 -23.96 33.23
CA ASP A 249 -3.00 -25.11 34.13
C ASP A 249 -2.27 -24.94 35.46
N SER A 250 -1.05 -24.41 35.42
CA SER A 250 -0.17 -24.25 36.57
C SER A 250 -0.66 -23.23 37.61
N ARG A 251 -1.80 -22.55 37.34
CA ARG A 251 -2.41 -21.50 38.18
C ARG A 251 -1.47 -20.35 38.53
N VAL A 252 -0.41 -20.13 37.75
CA VAL A 252 0.40 -18.92 37.85
C VAL A 252 -0.49 -17.76 37.39
N VAL A 253 -1.01 -17.01 38.36
CA VAL A 253 -1.96 -15.89 38.20
C VAL A 253 -1.48 -14.83 37.20
N SER A 254 -0.19 -14.83 36.85
CA SER A 254 0.41 -13.84 35.96
C SER A 254 -0.09 -13.88 34.50
N VAL A 255 -0.64 -14.99 34.00
CA VAL A 255 -0.96 -15.14 32.55
C VAL A 255 -2.44 -14.92 32.21
N ALA A 256 -3.34 -15.25 33.14
CA ALA A 256 -4.79 -15.23 32.89
C ALA A 256 -5.32 -13.82 32.57
N GLY A 257 -6.15 -13.70 31.53
CA GLY A 257 -6.78 -12.45 31.07
C GLY A 257 -5.86 -11.49 30.30
N LYS A 258 -4.59 -11.88 30.07
CA LYS A 258 -3.61 -11.06 29.36
C LYS A 258 -3.49 -11.44 27.89
N ALA A 259 -3.02 -10.48 27.11
CA ALA A 259 -2.59 -10.67 25.72
C ALA A 259 -1.06 -10.70 25.68
N PHE A 260 -0.47 -11.43 24.73
CA PHE A 260 0.97 -11.54 24.53
C PHE A 260 1.33 -11.44 23.05
N PHE A 261 2.33 -10.64 22.70
CA PHE A 261 2.88 -10.63 21.35
C PHE A 261 3.76 -11.87 21.14
N ILE A 262 3.64 -12.49 19.96
CA ILE A 262 4.38 -13.70 19.61
C ILE A 262 5.16 -13.46 18.31
N THR A 263 6.48 -13.40 18.43
CA THR A 263 7.42 -13.17 17.31
C THR A 263 8.46 -14.31 17.24
N ASN A 264 9.24 -14.38 16.16
CA ASN A 264 10.40 -15.28 16.09
C ASN A 264 11.65 -14.76 16.84
N LEU A 265 11.58 -13.59 17.52
CA LEU A 265 12.71 -12.92 18.19
C LEU A 265 13.88 -12.51 17.27
N GLU A 266 13.70 -12.64 15.96
CA GLU A 266 14.71 -12.35 14.93
C GLU A 266 14.08 -11.35 13.93
N PRO A 267 13.98 -10.05 14.28
CA PRO A 267 13.41 -9.06 13.38
C PRO A 267 14.29 -8.93 12.13
N ILE A 268 13.65 -8.84 10.96
CA ILE A 268 14.31 -8.76 9.65
C ILE A 268 13.74 -7.59 8.86
N MET A 269 14.50 -7.03 7.92
CA MET A 269 13.94 -6.04 7.00
C MET A 269 12.80 -6.67 6.18
N PHE A 270 11.66 -5.98 6.09
CA PHE A 270 10.48 -6.48 5.37
C PHE A 270 10.83 -6.91 3.93
N TRP A 271 11.59 -6.07 3.24
CA TRP A 271 11.99 -6.32 1.85
C TRP A 271 13.07 -7.40 1.71
N GLU A 272 13.88 -7.62 2.74
CA GLU A 272 14.82 -8.74 2.78
C GLU A 272 14.07 -10.07 2.91
N PHE A 273 13.08 -10.15 3.81
CA PHE A 273 12.19 -11.31 3.91
C PHE A 273 11.50 -11.62 2.57
N VAL A 274 10.90 -10.61 1.93
CA VAL A 274 10.28 -10.75 0.60
C VAL A 274 11.29 -11.23 -0.44
N SER A 275 12.51 -10.69 -0.43
CA SER A 275 13.59 -11.08 -1.34
C SER A 275 14.03 -12.54 -1.13
N LEU A 276 14.10 -13.02 0.11
CA LEU A 276 14.46 -14.40 0.43
C LEU A 276 13.39 -15.39 -0.06
N ILE A 277 12.11 -15.11 0.18
CA ILE A 277 10.99 -15.96 -0.29
C ILE A 277 10.94 -15.99 -1.82
N LEU A 278 10.93 -14.83 -2.48
CA LEU A 278 10.85 -14.75 -3.95
C LEU A 278 12.09 -15.38 -4.62
N GLY A 279 13.28 -15.10 -4.09
CA GLY A 279 14.51 -15.68 -4.60
C GLY A 279 14.56 -17.19 -4.43
N GLY A 280 14.06 -17.72 -3.30
CA GLY A 280 13.95 -19.16 -3.05
C GLY A 280 12.99 -19.88 -4.00
N LEU A 281 11.94 -19.19 -4.45
CA LEU A 281 10.95 -19.71 -5.41
C LEU A 281 11.32 -19.43 -6.88
N GLY A 282 12.49 -18.83 -7.16
CA GLY A 282 12.94 -18.55 -8.54
C GLY A 282 12.34 -17.32 -9.21
N TYR A 283 11.80 -16.39 -8.42
CA TYR A 283 11.32 -15.10 -8.91
C TYR A 283 12.39 -14.02 -8.77
N GLN A 284 12.24 -12.95 -9.55
CA GLN A 284 13.13 -11.80 -9.49
C GLN A 284 12.97 -11.09 -8.15
N ARG A 285 14.11 -10.81 -7.48
CA ARG A 285 14.15 -10.08 -6.21
C ARG A 285 13.78 -8.60 -6.42
N PRO A 286 13.18 -7.95 -5.42
CA PRO A 286 12.91 -6.51 -5.46
C PRO A 286 14.22 -5.70 -5.49
N TYR A 287 14.29 -4.65 -6.31
CA TYR A 287 15.49 -3.79 -6.43
C TYR A 287 15.20 -2.32 -6.75
N ILE A 288 14.01 -1.98 -7.28
CA ILE A 288 13.66 -0.62 -7.68
C ILE A 288 12.99 0.09 -6.50
N LYS A 289 13.65 1.09 -5.91
CA LYS A 289 13.05 1.89 -4.82
C LYS A 289 12.09 2.93 -5.38
N VAL A 290 10.89 3.01 -4.82
CA VAL A 290 9.84 3.98 -5.19
C VAL A 290 9.40 4.73 -3.93
N PRO A 291 9.40 6.07 -3.93
CA PRO A 291 8.93 6.86 -2.79
C PRO A 291 7.50 6.48 -2.36
N THR A 292 7.27 6.33 -1.05
CA THR A 292 5.98 5.88 -0.48
C THR A 292 4.82 6.76 -0.91
N TRP A 293 5.02 8.08 -1.04
CA TRP A 293 3.98 9.02 -1.48
C TRP A 293 3.50 8.72 -2.91
N MET A 294 4.38 8.29 -3.82
CA MET A 294 4.00 7.93 -5.19
C MET A 294 3.11 6.69 -5.19
N VAL A 295 3.51 5.66 -4.45
CA VAL A 295 2.72 4.42 -4.33
C VAL A 295 1.38 4.73 -3.65
N SER A 296 1.36 5.58 -2.62
CA SER A 296 0.13 6.01 -1.97
C SER A 296 -0.81 6.75 -2.92
N CYS A 297 -0.30 7.61 -3.81
CA CYS A 297 -1.13 8.26 -4.83
C CYS A 297 -1.74 7.24 -5.78
N ILE A 298 -0.96 6.27 -6.26
CA ILE A 298 -1.45 5.21 -7.17
C ILE A 298 -2.56 4.40 -6.49
N VAL A 299 -2.33 3.97 -5.24
CA VAL A 299 -3.29 3.17 -4.47
C VAL A 299 -4.58 3.97 -4.20
N SER A 300 -4.47 5.24 -3.82
CA SER A 300 -5.64 6.11 -3.59
C SER A 300 -6.43 6.38 -4.88
N LEU A 301 -5.76 6.65 -6.01
CA LEU A 301 -6.41 6.83 -7.31
C LEU A 301 -7.17 5.57 -7.75
N HIS A 302 -6.59 4.40 -7.47
CA HIS A 302 -7.22 3.13 -7.77
C HIS A 302 -8.47 2.88 -6.90
N GLN A 303 -8.43 3.28 -5.62
CA GLN A 303 -9.58 3.15 -4.73
C GLN A 303 -10.73 4.07 -5.15
N CYS A 304 -10.45 5.30 -5.58
CA CYS A 304 -11.48 6.24 -6.06
C CYS A 304 -12.21 5.75 -7.32
N ARG A 305 -11.60 4.85 -8.11
CA ARG A 305 -12.21 4.33 -9.34
C ARG A 305 -13.28 3.26 -9.09
N ASN A 306 -13.47 2.79 -7.84
CA ASN A 306 -14.35 1.65 -7.52
C ASN A 306 -14.11 0.45 -8.46
N ASP A 307 -12.87 0.30 -8.95
CA ASP A 307 -12.53 -0.77 -9.87
C ASP A 307 -12.62 -2.08 -9.09
N LYS A 308 -13.71 -2.84 -9.33
CA LYS A 308 -13.96 -4.24 -8.91
C LYS A 308 -12.85 -5.22 -9.36
N LEU A 309 -11.75 -4.72 -9.89
CA LEU A 309 -10.77 -5.44 -10.68
C LEU A 309 -9.75 -6.21 -9.85
N TYR A 310 -9.69 -5.97 -8.53
CA TYR A 310 -8.75 -6.67 -7.66
C TYR A 310 -9.46 -7.34 -6.49
N ASN A 311 -9.68 -8.65 -6.63
CA ASN A 311 -10.08 -9.58 -5.57
C ASN A 311 -8.94 -9.79 -4.55
N TYR A 312 -8.29 -8.73 -4.06
CA TYR A 312 -7.34 -8.87 -2.96
C TYR A 312 -8.12 -8.93 -1.64
N SER A 313 -7.93 -10.01 -0.90
CA SER A 313 -8.49 -10.22 0.44
C SER A 313 -7.88 -9.30 1.50
N VAL A 314 -7.20 -8.21 1.14
CA VAL A 314 -6.56 -7.26 2.07
C VAL A 314 -6.62 -5.87 1.45
N SER A 315 -6.91 -4.85 2.26
CA SER A 315 -6.93 -3.46 1.81
C SER A 315 -5.58 -3.03 1.22
N PRO A 316 -5.52 -2.49 -0.01
CA PRO A 316 -4.28 -2.00 -0.62
C PRO A 316 -3.54 -0.95 0.23
N HIS A 317 -4.26 -0.09 0.96
CA HIS A 317 -3.66 0.88 1.89
C HIS A 317 -2.97 0.21 3.06
N TYR A 318 -3.58 -0.85 3.61
CA TYR A 318 -2.99 -1.59 4.71
C TYR A 318 -1.72 -2.34 4.27
N MET A 319 -1.74 -2.95 3.08
CA MET A 319 -0.54 -3.56 2.48
C MET A 319 0.59 -2.54 2.26
N LEU A 320 0.25 -1.33 1.83
CA LEU A 320 1.23 -0.24 1.68
C LEU A 320 1.82 0.16 3.03
N GLN A 321 1.02 0.24 4.09
CA GLN A 321 1.48 0.55 5.43
C GLN A 321 2.40 -0.54 5.96
N LEU A 322 2.05 -1.82 5.80
CA LEU A 322 2.91 -2.95 6.15
C LEU A 322 4.27 -2.90 5.43
N ALA A 323 4.27 -2.58 4.14
CA ALA A 323 5.47 -2.59 3.32
C ALA A 323 6.38 -1.37 3.49
N SER A 324 5.91 -0.30 4.16
CA SER A 324 6.65 0.96 4.29
C SER A 324 7.01 1.34 5.74
N ARG A 325 6.37 0.73 6.73
CA ARG A 325 6.53 1.08 8.15
C ARG A 325 7.34 0.02 8.90
N THR A 326 8.07 0.46 9.90
CA THR A 326 8.77 -0.43 10.83
C THR A 326 7.80 -0.96 11.88
N ARG A 327 7.82 -2.27 12.13
CA ARG A 327 6.94 -2.96 13.07
C ARG A 327 7.70 -4.03 13.84
N THR A 328 8.11 -3.69 15.05
CA THR A 328 8.79 -4.60 15.98
C THR A 328 8.06 -4.61 17.31
N PHE A 329 7.98 -5.76 17.96
CA PHE A 329 7.19 -5.99 19.17
C PHE A 329 8.03 -6.64 20.27
N ASP A 330 7.85 -6.17 21.50
CA ASP A 330 8.49 -6.79 22.66
C ASP A 330 7.79 -8.11 23.03
N CYS A 331 8.55 -9.20 22.91
CA CYS A 331 8.11 -10.57 23.23
C CYS A 331 8.59 -11.02 24.62
N SER A 332 9.27 -10.17 25.39
CA SER A 332 9.83 -10.51 26.71
C SER A 332 8.76 -11.00 27.69
N ALA A 333 7.55 -10.43 27.64
CA ALA A 333 6.43 -10.88 28.46
C ALA A 333 6.02 -12.33 28.15
N ALA A 334 6.05 -12.73 26.89
CA ALA A 334 5.74 -14.11 26.49
C ALA A 334 6.84 -15.08 26.95
N GLN A 335 8.11 -14.69 26.83
CA GLN A 335 9.24 -15.49 27.31
C GLN A 335 9.17 -15.71 28.83
N ASN A 336 8.98 -14.62 29.59
CA ASN A 336 9.02 -14.66 31.05
C ASN A 336 7.77 -15.29 31.67
N HIS A 337 6.58 -15.05 31.09
CA HIS A 337 5.34 -15.51 31.70
C HIS A 337 4.80 -16.80 31.09
N LEU A 338 4.99 -17.06 29.79
CA LEU A 338 4.52 -18.30 29.14
C LEU A 338 5.63 -19.37 29.04
N GLY A 339 6.89 -19.00 29.31
CA GLY A 339 8.03 -19.85 28.99
C GLY A 339 8.20 -20.06 27.49
N PHE A 340 7.69 -19.15 26.66
CA PHE A 340 7.74 -19.27 25.22
C PHE A 340 9.15 -18.98 24.69
N SER A 341 9.68 -19.86 23.85
CA SER A 341 10.83 -19.60 23.00
C SER A 341 10.55 -20.17 21.61
N PRO A 342 10.91 -19.46 20.52
CA PRO A 342 10.85 -20.01 19.17
C PRO A 342 11.58 -21.35 19.08
N VAL A 343 10.94 -22.35 18.50
CA VAL A 343 11.50 -23.70 18.29
C VAL A 343 12.19 -23.79 16.92
N VAL A 344 11.74 -22.98 15.97
CA VAL A 344 12.25 -22.90 14.60
C VAL A 344 12.81 -21.51 14.35
N SER A 345 14.05 -21.44 13.86
CA SER A 345 14.72 -20.18 13.47
C SER A 345 14.04 -19.52 12.26
N MET A 346 14.24 -18.22 12.04
CA MET A 346 13.72 -17.56 10.82
C MET A 346 14.29 -18.18 9.55
N LYS A 347 15.58 -18.52 9.56
CA LYS A 347 16.27 -19.12 8.40
C LYS A 347 15.67 -20.48 8.02
N ASP A 348 15.44 -21.34 9.01
CA ASP A 348 14.85 -22.66 8.78
C ASP A 348 13.37 -22.54 8.40
N GLY A 349 12.63 -21.65 9.05
CA GLY A 349 11.24 -21.36 8.70
C GLY A 349 11.08 -20.91 7.25
N ILE A 350 11.95 -20.01 6.77
CA ILE A 350 11.95 -19.55 5.37
C ILE A 350 12.25 -20.72 4.43
N LYS A 351 13.25 -21.54 4.74
CA LYS A 351 13.62 -22.72 3.95
C LYS A 351 12.46 -23.72 3.83
N LEU A 352 11.84 -24.07 4.96
CA LEU A 352 10.68 -24.98 5.00
C LEU A 352 9.48 -24.42 4.24
N THR A 353 9.25 -23.11 4.35
CA THR A 353 8.21 -22.42 3.58
C THR A 353 8.47 -22.55 2.08
N ILE A 354 9.67 -22.22 1.60
CA ILE A 354 10.04 -22.36 0.18
C ILE A 354 9.84 -23.80 -0.31
N GLN A 355 10.26 -24.80 0.49
CA GLN A 355 10.09 -26.21 0.15
C GLN A 355 8.60 -26.60 0.01
N SER A 356 7.75 -26.12 0.92
CA SER A 356 6.31 -26.37 0.87
C SER A 356 5.63 -25.74 -0.35
N PHE A 357 6.15 -24.60 -0.84
CA PHE A 357 5.61 -23.89 -1.99
C PHE A 357 6.37 -24.18 -3.29
N SER A 358 7.11 -25.29 -3.37
CA SER A 358 7.85 -25.69 -4.57
C SER A 358 6.99 -25.79 -5.83
N HIS A 359 5.70 -26.14 -5.68
CA HIS A 359 4.73 -26.15 -6.77
C HIS A 359 4.41 -24.76 -7.36
N LEU A 360 4.67 -23.68 -6.62
CA LEU A 360 4.58 -22.29 -7.10
C LEU A 360 5.92 -21.77 -7.62
N ALA A 361 7.00 -22.54 -7.50
CA ALA A 361 8.30 -22.14 -7.98
C ALA A 361 8.25 -21.93 -9.49
N ASN A 362 9.00 -20.94 -9.96
CA ASN A 362 9.13 -20.68 -11.37
C ASN A 362 10.21 -21.61 -11.94
N ASP A 363 9.80 -22.59 -12.75
CA ASP A 363 10.70 -23.55 -13.44
C ASP A 363 11.75 -22.86 -14.33
N SER A 364 11.59 -21.56 -14.60
CA SER A 364 12.52 -20.77 -15.44
C SER A 364 13.85 -20.43 -14.75
N PHE A 365 14.26 -21.14 -13.69
CA PHE A 365 15.53 -20.90 -12.98
C PHE A 365 16.75 -20.97 -13.93
N TYR A 366 16.63 -21.64 -15.08
CA TYR A 366 17.66 -21.70 -16.12
C TYR A 366 17.49 -20.74 -17.31
N THR A 367 16.31 -20.13 -17.52
CA THR A 367 16.03 -19.44 -18.80
C THR A 367 16.06 -17.91 -18.73
N LYS A 368 16.23 -17.30 -17.55
CA LYS A 368 16.10 -15.84 -17.40
C LYS A 368 17.32 -15.10 -16.84
N TYR A 369 18.50 -15.71 -16.93
CA TYR A 369 19.78 -14.98 -16.93
C TYR A 369 20.32 -14.70 -18.34
N GLY A 370 19.65 -15.19 -19.39
CA GLY A 370 19.97 -14.92 -20.79
C GLY A 370 18.81 -14.27 -21.51
N ASN A 371 18.82 -12.93 -21.57
CA ASN A 371 18.20 -12.05 -22.58
C ASN A 371 17.58 -10.80 -21.96
N PHE A 372 18.45 -9.87 -21.55
CA PHE A 372 18.13 -8.43 -21.52
C PHE A 372 17.98 -7.85 -22.94
N ASN A 373 17.47 -8.64 -23.90
CA ASN A 373 17.43 -8.27 -25.31
C ASN A 373 16.10 -8.60 -26.01
N GLU A 374 15.06 -9.00 -25.25
CA GLU A 374 13.71 -8.96 -25.80
C GLU A 374 13.23 -7.51 -25.81
N GLN A 375 13.41 -6.87 -26.97
CA GLN A 375 12.86 -5.55 -27.28
C GLN A 375 11.39 -5.48 -26.87
N SER A 376 11.04 -4.44 -26.11
CA SER A 376 9.66 -4.23 -25.67
C SER A 376 8.71 -4.14 -26.89
N LYS A 377 7.44 -4.54 -26.74
CA LYS A 377 6.44 -4.35 -27.82
C LYS A 377 6.40 -2.89 -28.29
N ALA A 378 6.60 -1.94 -27.38
CA ALA A 378 6.72 -0.52 -27.70
C ALA A 378 7.95 -0.21 -28.56
N GLU A 379 9.10 -0.84 -28.31
CA GLU A 379 10.29 -0.73 -29.16
C GLU A 379 10.08 -1.32 -30.56
N LYS A 380 9.39 -2.45 -30.68
CA LYS A 380 9.04 -3.02 -31.98
C LYS A 380 8.10 -2.12 -32.79
N MET A 381 7.21 -1.37 -32.12
CA MET A 381 6.24 -0.49 -32.81
C MET A 381 6.79 0.91 -33.10
N LEU A 382 7.59 1.48 -32.19
CA LEU A 382 8.14 2.83 -32.33
C LEU A 382 9.45 2.86 -33.14
N GLY A 383 10.16 1.73 -33.22
CA GLY A 383 11.40 1.61 -33.99
C GLY A 383 12.55 2.44 -33.42
N SER A 384 13.34 3.06 -34.30
CA SER A 384 14.48 3.91 -33.97
C SER A 384 14.27 5.34 -34.47
N GLY A 385 14.68 6.33 -33.68
CA GLY A 385 14.64 7.75 -34.06
C GLY A 385 14.30 8.66 -32.89
N ILE A 386 14.46 9.97 -33.09
CA ILE A 386 14.38 10.99 -32.02
C ILE A 386 13.08 10.91 -31.21
N VAL A 387 11.94 10.63 -31.87
CA VAL A 387 10.64 10.52 -31.18
C VAL A 387 10.55 9.24 -30.35
N ALA A 388 11.08 8.13 -30.86
CA ALA A 388 11.16 6.87 -30.12
C ALA A 388 12.12 7.01 -28.93
N ASP A 389 13.25 7.70 -29.12
CA ASP A 389 14.24 7.92 -28.07
C ASP A 389 13.71 8.81 -26.94
N ILE A 390 12.85 9.77 -27.28
CA ILE A 390 12.12 10.61 -26.31
C ILE A 390 11.03 9.78 -25.61
N LEU A 391 10.15 9.10 -26.35
CA LEU A 391 9.01 8.39 -25.76
C LEU A 391 9.42 7.13 -24.96
N LEU A 392 10.54 6.50 -25.31
CA LEU A 392 11.07 5.31 -24.63
C LEU A 392 12.12 5.64 -23.57
N TRP A 393 12.34 6.92 -23.23
CA TRP A 393 13.33 7.34 -22.23
C TRP A 393 14.78 6.89 -22.52
N ARG A 394 15.16 6.80 -23.79
CA ARG A 394 16.55 6.46 -24.16
C ARG A 394 17.52 7.62 -23.98
N ASP A 395 17.03 8.85 -24.12
CA ASP A 395 17.78 10.07 -23.79
C ASP A 395 17.02 10.84 -22.69
N GLU A 396 17.46 10.62 -21.44
CA GLU A 396 16.82 11.18 -20.25
C GLU A 396 16.81 12.71 -20.29
N ARG A 397 17.89 13.36 -20.75
CA ARG A 397 17.97 14.83 -20.77
C ARG A 397 16.97 15.41 -21.77
N ARG A 398 16.93 14.86 -22.98
CA ARG A 398 16.00 15.33 -24.00
C ARG A 398 14.56 15.02 -23.63
N THR A 399 14.30 13.84 -23.07
CA THR A 399 12.94 13.51 -22.68
C THR A 399 12.46 14.37 -21.53
N PHE A 400 13.29 14.54 -20.50
CA PHE A 400 12.95 15.38 -19.36
C PHE A 400 12.72 16.83 -19.80
N ALA A 401 13.56 17.37 -20.68
CA ALA A 401 13.38 18.71 -21.24
C ALA A 401 12.08 18.83 -22.05
N CYS A 402 11.76 17.86 -22.92
CA CYS A 402 10.52 17.85 -23.69
C CYS A 402 9.28 17.73 -22.79
N PHE A 403 9.31 16.82 -21.80
CA PHE A 403 8.24 16.63 -20.84
C PHE A 403 8.02 17.88 -19.99
N PHE A 404 9.09 18.45 -19.45
CA PHE A 404 9.04 19.68 -18.66
C PHE A 404 8.50 20.86 -19.48
N THR A 405 8.93 20.98 -20.75
CA THR A 405 8.41 22.01 -21.67
C THR A 405 6.92 21.83 -21.96
N LEU A 406 6.48 20.58 -22.19
CA LEU A 406 5.06 20.25 -22.38
C LEU A 406 4.23 20.58 -21.14
N VAL A 407 4.74 20.27 -19.94
CA VAL A 407 4.10 20.62 -18.67
C VAL A 407 4.03 22.14 -18.50
N LEU A 408 5.10 22.88 -18.81
CA LEU A 408 5.09 24.35 -18.75
C LEU A 408 4.08 24.98 -19.71
N VAL A 409 4.04 24.50 -20.96
CA VAL A 409 3.06 24.95 -21.96
C VAL A 409 1.64 24.62 -21.50
N TYR A 410 1.44 23.44 -20.93
CA TYR A 410 0.17 23.02 -20.38
C TYR A 410 -0.28 23.91 -19.22
N CYS A 411 0.60 24.20 -18.26
CA CYS A 411 0.34 25.11 -17.15
C CYS A 411 0.01 26.53 -17.65
N TRP A 412 0.75 27.03 -18.64
CA TRP A 412 0.59 28.37 -19.16
C TRP A 412 -0.75 28.60 -19.87
N PHE A 413 -1.19 27.65 -20.70
CA PHE A 413 -2.43 27.80 -21.47
C PHE A 413 -3.66 27.28 -20.74
N PHE A 414 -3.60 26.08 -20.16
CA PHE A 414 -4.79 25.37 -19.69
C PHE A 414 -5.13 25.63 -18.23
N LEU A 415 -4.14 25.68 -17.33
CA LEU A 415 -4.39 25.99 -15.91
C LEU A 415 -4.69 27.48 -15.70
N CYS A 416 -4.06 28.37 -16.48
CA CYS A 416 -4.34 29.80 -16.39
C CYS A 416 -5.60 30.23 -17.16
N GLY A 417 -6.25 29.37 -17.95
CA GLY A 417 -7.44 29.69 -18.74
C GLY A 417 -7.22 30.78 -19.79
N ARG A 418 -5.96 30.97 -20.23
CA ARG A 418 -5.56 32.08 -21.09
C ARG A 418 -5.81 31.74 -22.56
N THR A 419 -6.38 32.69 -23.29
CA THR A 419 -6.49 32.54 -24.75
C THR A 419 -5.11 32.72 -25.38
N PHE A 420 -4.94 32.20 -26.61
CA PHE A 420 -3.70 32.38 -27.35
C PHE A 420 -3.33 33.87 -27.52
N ALA A 421 -4.33 34.72 -27.75
CA ALA A 421 -4.15 36.16 -27.85
C ALA A 421 -3.63 36.79 -26.55
N SER A 422 -4.20 36.43 -25.39
CA SER A 422 -3.76 36.98 -24.11
C SER A 422 -2.35 36.49 -23.74
N SER A 423 -2.04 35.22 -24.05
CA SER A 423 -0.72 34.65 -23.81
C SER A 423 0.36 35.30 -24.67
N LEU A 424 0.05 35.56 -25.94
CA LEU A 424 0.96 36.25 -26.84
C LEU A 424 1.20 37.70 -26.42
N ALA A 425 0.15 38.41 -26.00
CA ALA A 425 0.24 39.77 -25.51
C ALA A 425 1.10 39.87 -24.23
N ASP A 426 0.90 38.96 -23.28
CA ASP A 426 1.68 38.94 -22.03
C ASP A 426 3.13 38.53 -22.27
N LEU A 427 3.40 37.60 -23.19
CA LEU A 427 4.77 37.21 -23.54
C LEU A 427 5.50 38.35 -24.25
N LEU A 428 4.82 39.07 -25.15
CA LEU A 428 5.33 40.29 -25.77
C LEU A 428 5.59 41.38 -24.71
N LEU A 429 4.69 41.55 -23.74
CA LEU A 429 4.87 42.48 -22.63
C LEU A 429 6.09 42.09 -21.78
N LEU A 430 6.28 40.81 -21.49
CA LEU A 430 7.42 40.30 -20.72
C LEU A 430 8.74 40.53 -21.48
N VAL A 431 8.74 40.32 -22.79
CA VAL A 431 9.89 40.65 -23.66
C VAL A 431 10.16 42.15 -23.66
N ILE A 432 9.14 42.99 -23.77
CA ILE A 432 9.27 44.46 -23.72
C ILE A 432 9.81 44.89 -22.35
N VAL A 433 9.31 44.34 -21.25
CA VAL A 433 9.77 44.63 -19.88
C VAL A 433 11.20 44.15 -19.67
N ALA A 434 11.58 42.98 -20.21
CA ALA A 434 12.95 42.47 -20.14
C ALA A 434 13.92 43.33 -20.96
N LEU A 435 13.54 43.75 -22.17
CA LEU A 435 14.31 44.66 -23.01
C LEU A 435 14.43 46.05 -22.38
N TYR A 436 13.36 46.56 -21.76
CA TYR A 436 13.36 47.83 -21.03
C TYR A 436 14.20 47.76 -19.76
N GLY A 437 14.07 46.69 -18.98
CA GLY A 437 14.88 46.42 -17.79
C GLY A 437 16.37 46.29 -18.14
N HIS A 438 16.70 45.64 -19.26
CA HIS A 438 18.05 45.57 -19.79
C HIS A 438 18.55 46.94 -20.29
N GLY A 439 17.67 47.78 -20.84
CA GLY A 439 18.01 49.15 -21.28
C GLY A 439 18.21 50.15 -20.14
N ILE A 440 17.70 49.87 -18.94
CA ILE A 440 17.85 50.69 -17.72
C ILE A 440 18.94 50.16 -16.79
N LEU A 441 19.40 48.93 -17.01
CA LEU A 441 20.44 48.29 -16.21
C LEU A 441 21.76 49.04 -16.39
N SER A 442 22.21 49.74 -15.34
CA SER A 442 23.53 50.39 -15.31
C SER A 442 24.64 49.38 -15.58
N SER A 443 25.67 49.78 -16.34
CA SER A 443 26.81 48.96 -16.78
C SER A 443 27.65 48.32 -15.66
N LYS A 444 27.32 48.58 -14.39
CA LYS A 444 27.84 47.86 -13.21
C LYS A 444 26.71 47.53 -12.23
N ILE A 445 26.32 46.27 -12.20
CA ILE A 445 25.55 45.70 -11.06
C ILE A 445 26.47 44.70 -10.35
N CYS A 446 26.69 44.93 -9.05
CA CYS A 446 27.48 44.06 -8.16
C CYS A 446 28.86 43.63 -8.73
N GLY A 447 29.60 44.55 -9.37
CA GLY A 447 30.98 44.30 -9.78
C GLY A 447 31.18 43.51 -11.08
N PHE A 448 30.12 43.05 -11.75
CA PHE A 448 30.20 42.42 -13.07
C PHE A 448 29.85 43.42 -14.17
N ALA A 449 30.71 43.52 -15.20
CA ALA A 449 30.49 44.37 -16.36
C ALA A 449 29.52 43.69 -17.33
N VAL A 450 28.31 44.20 -17.46
CA VAL A 450 27.33 43.73 -18.44
C VAL A 450 27.55 44.49 -19.74
N GLN A 451 27.71 43.78 -20.86
CA GLN A 451 27.99 44.36 -22.17
C GLN A 451 26.71 45.02 -22.73
N GLU A 452 26.68 46.35 -22.81
CA GLU A 452 25.55 47.08 -23.40
C GLU A 452 25.41 46.72 -24.90
N ILE A 453 24.20 46.35 -25.32
CA ILE A 453 23.90 46.09 -26.73
C ILE A 453 23.81 47.45 -27.44
N PRO A 454 24.63 47.73 -28.47
CA PRO A 454 24.65 49.03 -29.12
C PRO A 454 23.30 49.37 -29.78
N SER A 455 22.89 50.63 -29.69
CA SER A 455 21.61 51.18 -30.18
C SER A 455 21.38 50.99 -31.70
N SER A 456 22.43 50.68 -32.46
CA SER A 456 22.35 50.33 -33.88
C SER A 456 21.60 49.02 -34.15
N ARG A 457 21.56 48.07 -33.20
CA ARG A 457 20.80 46.80 -33.34
C ARG A 457 19.29 46.95 -33.11
N PHE A 458 18.83 48.09 -32.63
CA PHE A 458 17.41 48.40 -32.43
C PHE A 458 16.81 49.27 -33.54
N LYS A 459 17.61 49.72 -34.52
CA LYS A 459 17.12 50.36 -35.74
C LYS A 459 16.67 49.30 -36.73
N VAL A 460 15.39 48.94 -36.65
CA VAL A 460 14.75 48.12 -37.70
C VAL A 460 14.58 49.01 -38.93
N THR A 461 15.20 48.67 -40.05
CA THR A 461 14.98 49.42 -41.30
C THR A 461 13.57 49.14 -41.84
N GLU A 462 12.95 50.15 -42.46
CA GLU A 462 11.58 50.04 -42.98
C GLU A 462 11.43 48.87 -43.98
N SER A 463 12.49 48.57 -44.74
CA SER A 463 12.56 47.41 -45.64
C SER A 463 12.49 46.06 -44.91
N GLU A 464 13.17 45.91 -43.76
CA GLU A 464 13.17 44.68 -42.96
C GLU A 464 11.81 44.48 -42.27
N ALA A 465 11.22 45.56 -41.76
CA ALA A 465 9.87 45.53 -41.19
C ALA A 465 8.82 45.14 -42.25
N GLN A 466 8.90 45.72 -43.44
CA GLN A 466 8.00 45.36 -44.55
C GLN A 466 8.20 43.91 -45.01
N GLN A 467 9.44 43.41 -45.04
CA GLN A 467 9.71 42.02 -45.40
C GLN A 467 9.18 41.04 -44.35
N ALA A 468 9.33 41.35 -43.06
CA ALA A 468 8.75 40.57 -41.97
C ALA A 468 7.22 40.54 -42.05
N MET A 469 6.59 41.70 -42.27
CA MET A 469 5.13 41.80 -42.43
C MET A 469 4.63 41.01 -43.65
N ARG A 470 5.32 41.09 -44.79
CA ARG A 470 4.98 40.29 -45.98
C ARG A 470 5.13 38.78 -45.72
N SER A 471 6.16 38.37 -44.98
CA SER A 471 6.37 36.96 -44.61
C SER A 471 5.28 36.43 -43.67
N ILE A 472 4.90 37.22 -42.66
CA ILE A 472 3.80 36.90 -41.74
C ILE A 472 2.48 36.81 -42.51
N ALA A 473 2.17 37.79 -43.35
CA ALA A 473 0.97 37.79 -44.18
C ALA A 473 0.91 36.58 -45.12
N HIS A 474 2.03 36.25 -45.78
CA HIS A 474 2.13 35.06 -46.63
C HIS A 474 1.88 33.77 -45.84
N THR A 475 2.46 33.65 -44.65
CA THR A 475 2.33 32.46 -43.78
C THR A 475 0.89 32.31 -43.27
N TRP A 476 0.27 33.40 -42.83
CA TRP A 476 -1.13 33.44 -42.43
C TRP A 476 -2.06 33.02 -43.58
N ASN A 477 -1.88 33.62 -44.76
CA ASN A 477 -2.68 33.31 -45.95
C ASN A 477 -2.47 31.87 -46.44
N LYS A 478 -1.30 31.28 -46.21
CA LYS A 478 -1.05 29.85 -46.48
C LYS A 478 -1.77 28.96 -45.47
N GLY A 479 -1.75 29.33 -44.18
CA GLY A 479 -2.48 28.63 -43.12
C GLY A 479 -3.99 28.61 -43.35
N VAL A 480 -4.58 29.78 -43.60
CA VAL A 480 -6.03 29.93 -43.87
C VAL A 480 -6.45 29.14 -45.10
N ARG A 481 -5.65 29.14 -46.18
CA ARG A 481 -5.94 28.30 -47.37
C ARG A 481 -5.96 26.81 -47.06
N ARG A 482 -5.03 26.33 -46.21
CA ARG A 482 -5.01 24.93 -45.78
C ARG A 482 -6.23 24.57 -44.93
N ILE A 483 -6.64 25.44 -44.00
CA ILE A 483 -7.85 25.24 -43.19
C ILE A 483 -9.10 25.22 -44.09
N LYS A 484 -9.17 26.14 -45.07
CA LYS A 484 -10.29 26.19 -46.03
C LYS A 484 -10.36 24.95 -46.92
N SER A 485 -9.23 24.42 -47.37
CA SER A 485 -9.15 23.16 -48.12
C SER A 485 -9.55 21.95 -47.25
N LEU A 486 -9.15 21.93 -45.98
CA LEU A 486 -9.57 20.91 -45.00
C LEU A 486 -11.10 20.95 -44.76
N ALA A 487 -11.65 22.16 -44.59
CA ALA A 487 -13.08 22.36 -44.34
C ALA A 487 -13.96 22.04 -45.54
N LYS A 488 -13.41 22.13 -46.76
CA LYS A 488 -14.08 21.72 -48.01
C LYS A 488 -13.98 20.22 -48.30
N GLY A 489 -13.24 19.45 -47.50
CA GLY A 489 -13.12 18.00 -47.65
C GLY A 489 -12.24 17.54 -48.82
N GLU A 490 -11.31 18.38 -49.29
CA GLU A 490 -10.46 18.06 -50.46
C GLU A 490 -9.40 16.98 -50.16
N ASP A 491 -9.03 16.78 -48.89
CA ASP A 491 -7.99 15.82 -48.47
C ASP A 491 -8.37 15.09 -47.17
N TRP A 492 -9.10 13.98 -47.33
CA TRP A 492 -9.62 13.14 -46.25
C TRP A 492 -8.52 12.58 -45.33
N SER A 493 -7.34 12.29 -45.86
CA SER A 493 -6.22 11.76 -45.07
C SER A 493 -5.69 12.77 -44.06
N LYS A 494 -5.56 14.04 -44.48
CA LYS A 494 -5.17 15.13 -43.57
C LYS A 494 -6.27 15.45 -42.55
N PHE A 495 -7.54 15.39 -42.95
CA PHE A 495 -8.67 15.58 -42.04
C PHE A 495 -8.66 14.55 -40.89
N PHE A 496 -8.58 13.25 -41.21
CA PHE A 496 -8.57 12.21 -40.17
C PHE A 496 -7.35 12.31 -39.24
N ARG A 497 -6.16 12.62 -39.76
CA ARG A 497 -4.97 12.83 -38.90
C ARG A 497 -5.16 13.99 -37.92
N VAL A 498 -5.78 15.09 -38.35
CA VAL A 498 -6.05 16.25 -37.48
C VAL A 498 -7.14 15.90 -36.45
N VAL A 499 -8.21 15.23 -36.85
CA VAL A 499 -9.30 14.83 -35.94
C VAL A 499 -8.82 13.83 -34.89
N ILE A 500 -8.05 12.80 -35.28
CA ILE A 500 -7.47 11.82 -34.36
C ILE A 500 -6.52 12.52 -33.37
N SER A 501 -5.69 13.44 -33.85
CA SER A 501 -4.77 14.21 -32.99
C SER A 501 -5.50 15.09 -31.97
N ILE A 502 -6.58 15.76 -32.40
CA ILE A 502 -7.43 16.58 -31.50
C ILE A 502 -8.18 15.69 -30.49
N TYR A 503 -8.63 14.50 -30.90
CA TYR A 503 -9.33 13.57 -30.01
C TYR A 503 -8.41 12.95 -28.96
N LEU A 504 -7.17 12.58 -29.34
CA LEU A 504 -6.13 12.14 -28.41
C LEU A 504 -5.79 13.26 -27.42
N PHE A 505 -5.64 14.49 -27.91
CA PHE A 505 -5.37 15.66 -27.06
C PHE A 505 -6.52 15.93 -26.06
N LYS A 506 -7.78 15.84 -26.52
CA LYS A 506 -8.97 15.95 -25.67
C LYS A 506 -9.05 14.84 -24.62
N SER A 507 -8.66 13.61 -24.96
CA SER A 507 -8.66 12.47 -24.04
C SER A 507 -7.60 12.62 -22.93
N ILE A 508 -6.44 13.20 -23.25
CA ILE A 508 -5.39 13.55 -22.28
C ILE A 508 -5.87 14.69 -21.35
N GLN A 509 -6.61 15.66 -21.89
CA GLN A 509 -7.15 16.80 -21.14
C GLN A 509 -8.27 16.41 -20.16
N ALA A 510 -9.12 15.42 -20.51
CA ALA A 510 -10.18 14.94 -19.63
C ALA A 510 -9.64 14.16 -18.40
N TYR A 511 -8.43 13.62 -18.48
CA TYR A 511 -7.84 12.77 -17.44
C TYR A 511 -7.05 13.53 -16.36
N SER A 512 -6.70 14.80 -16.61
CA SER A 512 -5.65 15.51 -15.85
C SER A 512 -6.10 16.69 -14.97
N VAL A 513 -7.36 17.16 -15.05
CA VAL A 513 -7.72 18.48 -14.46
C VAL A 513 -8.56 18.42 -13.18
N ALA A 514 -9.33 17.36 -12.88
CA ALA A 514 -10.26 17.44 -11.75
C ALA A 514 -9.67 17.12 -10.36
N VAL A 515 -8.51 16.45 -10.27
CA VAL A 515 -8.11 15.79 -8.99
C VAL A 515 -6.79 16.28 -8.40
N LEU A 516 -5.87 16.89 -9.17
CA LEU A 516 -4.47 16.97 -8.72
C LEU A 516 -4.00 18.31 -8.14
N PHE A 517 -4.55 19.48 -8.49
CA PHE A 517 -3.91 20.76 -8.08
C PHE A 517 -4.88 21.93 -7.83
N GLY A 518 -5.89 21.73 -6.97
CA GLY A 518 -6.87 22.78 -6.66
C GLY A 518 -6.44 23.82 -5.61
N SER A 519 -5.53 23.51 -4.68
CA SER A 519 -5.32 24.33 -3.48
C SER A 519 -3.97 25.06 -3.38
N GLU A 520 -2.87 24.51 -3.90
CA GLU A 520 -1.54 25.14 -3.73
C GLU A 520 -1.21 26.19 -4.80
N ILE A 521 -1.81 26.10 -5.99
CA ILE A 521 -1.58 27.06 -7.07
C ILE A 521 -2.29 28.40 -6.81
N ASP A 522 -3.37 28.41 -6.02
CA ASP A 522 -4.08 29.65 -5.68
C ASP A 522 -3.24 30.58 -4.79
N ALA A 523 -2.43 30.03 -3.89
CA ALA A 523 -1.50 30.83 -3.08
C ALA A 523 -0.39 31.46 -3.93
N LEU A 524 0.18 30.70 -4.88
CA LEU A 524 1.20 31.20 -5.81
C LEU A 524 0.61 32.22 -6.80
N ARG A 525 -0.65 32.02 -7.23
CA ARG A 525 -1.42 32.99 -8.03
C ARG A 525 -1.62 34.31 -7.30
N ILE A 526 -2.02 34.28 -6.02
CA ILE A 526 -2.22 35.49 -5.21
C ILE A 526 -0.89 36.23 -5.04
N LEU A 527 0.22 35.52 -4.79
CA LEU A 527 1.54 36.13 -4.62
C LEU A 527 2.04 36.85 -5.89
N ILE A 528 1.90 36.19 -7.05
CA ILE A 528 2.31 36.78 -8.35
C ILE A 528 1.37 37.94 -8.73
N PHE A 529 0.07 37.80 -8.49
CA PHE A 529 -0.90 38.86 -8.78
C PHE A 529 -0.68 40.09 -7.90
N CYS A 530 -0.44 39.92 -6.59
CA CYS A 530 -0.07 41.01 -5.68
C CYS A 530 1.23 41.69 -6.12
N GLY A 531 2.26 40.92 -6.50
CA GLY A 531 3.51 41.46 -7.04
C GLY A 531 3.33 42.28 -8.32
N MET A 532 2.47 41.82 -9.24
CA MET A 532 2.15 42.56 -10.47
C MET A 532 1.35 43.83 -10.22
N VAL A 533 0.43 43.83 -9.25
CA VAL A 533 -0.36 45.02 -8.87
C VAL A 533 0.53 46.09 -8.21
N GLU A 534 1.46 45.69 -7.34
CA GLU A 534 2.44 46.61 -6.76
C GLU A 534 3.41 47.18 -7.80
N LEU A 535 3.89 46.34 -8.73
CA LEU A 535 4.75 46.79 -9.84
C LEU A 535 4.01 47.79 -10.75
N LYS A 536 2.72 47.54 -11.03
CA LYS A 536 1.86 48.43 -11.81
C LYS A 536 1.62 49.77 -11.09
N GLY A 537 1.44 49.75 -9.77
CA GLY A 537 1.33 50.96 -8.94
C GLY A 537 2.62 51.79 -8.89
N LEU A 538 3.78 51.13 -8.83
CA LEU A 538 5.10 51.76 -8.91
C LEU A 538 5.39 52.37 -10.29
N LEU A 539 4.96 51.70 -11.37
CA LEU A 539 5.06 52.21 -12.75
C LEU A 539 4.18 53.45 -12.98
N LEU A 540 2.95 53.45 -12.46
CA LEU A 540 2.03 54.59 -12.54
C LEU A 540 2.53 55.83 -11.78
N ARG A 541 3.30 55.66 -10.69
CA ARG A 541 3.92 56.79 -9.94
C ARG A 541 5.15 57.39 -10.61
N LYS A 542 5.76 56.72 -11.59
CA LYS A 542 6.98 57.18 -12.28
C LYS A 542 6.73 57.69 -13.71
N LEU A 543 5.48 57.69 -14.18
CA LEU A 543 5.11 58.22 -15.50
C LEU A 543 4.92 59.75 -15.46
N PRO A 544 5.31 60.50 -16.53
CA PRO A 544 5.04 61.93 -16.64
C PRO A 544 3.54 62.25 -16.65
N ALA A 545 3.16 63.38 -16.05
CA ALA A 545 1.75 63.78 -15.78
C ALA A 545 0.83 63.86 -17.03
N SER A 546 1.40 63.90 -18.24
CA SER A 546 0.65 63.92 -19.50
C SER A 546 0.07 62.56 -19.91
N ILE A 547 0.59 61.44 -19.37
CA ILE A 547 0.13 60.07 -19.70
C ILE A 547 -0.86 59.56 -18.65
N SER A 548 -0.77 60.03 -17.40
CA SER A 548 -1.73 59.71 -16.34
C SER A 548 -3.13 60.28 -16.60
N SER A 549 -3.21 61.45 -17.25
CA SER A 549 -4.49 62.09 -17.61
C SER A 549 -5.18 61.37 -18.78
N PHE A 550 -4.43 60.79 -19.72
CA PHE A 550 -4.98 60.00 -20.83
C PHE A 550 -5.63 58.70 -20.33
N SER A 551 -5.05 58.07 -19.31
CA SER A 551 -5.61 56.85 -18.72
C SER A 551 -6.84 57.07 -17.82
N GLN A 552 -7.08 58.30 -17.34
CA GLN A 552 -8.27 58.64 -16.54
C GLN A 552 -9.48 59.04 -17.40
N HIS A 553 -9.27 59.54 -18.62
CA HIS A 553 -10.35 60.09 -19.42
C HIS A 553 -11.16 59.03 -20.22
N ASP A 554 -10.55 57.89 -20.57
CA ASP A 554 -11.16 56.88 -21.44
C ASP A 554 -11.87 55.72 -20.72
N ASN A 555 -12.10 55.79 -19.40
CA ASN A 555 -12.94 54.82 -18.67
C ASN A 555 -12.63 53.31 -18.95
N VAL A 556 -11.39 52.96 -19.34
CA VAL A 556 -10.99 51.56 -19.68
C VAL A 556 -10.69 50.72 -18.43
N LEU A 557 -10.84 51.27 -17.23
CA LEU A 557 -10.74 50.52 -15.97
C LEU A 557 -12.11 50.43 -15.32
N HIS A 558 -12.87 49.40 -15.71
CA HIS A 558 -13.81 48.81 -14.75
C HIS A 558 -13.03 48.53 -13.46
N GLN A 559 -13.49 49.08 -12.34
CA GLN A 559 -13.16 48.56 -11.02
C GLN A 559 -13.63 47.09 -10.98
N GLU A 560 -12.76 46.15 -11.35
CA GLU A 560 -12.95 44.77 -10.97
C GLU A 560 -12.83 44.71 -9.45
N LYS A 561 -13.98 44.50 -8.80
CA LYS A 561 -14.09 44.28 -7.37
C LYS A 561 -13.11 43.18 -6.98
N VAL A 562 -12.17 43.54 -6.09
CA VAL A 562 -11.38 42.58 -5.32
C VAL A 562 -12.34 41.50 -4.77
N PRO A 563 -12.08 40.20 -5.02
CA PRO A 563 -12.94 39.13 -4.50
C PRO A 563 -13.03 39.23 -2.98
N ALA A 564 -14.25 39.05 -2.45
CA ALA A 564 -14.60 39.33 -1.05
C ALA A 564 -13.71 38.63 0.01
N ARG A 565 -12.95 37.59 -0.36
CA ARG A 565 -12.01 36.87 0.52
C ARG A 565 -10.79 37.67 0.97
N VAL A 566 -10.50 38.84 0.39
CA VAL A 566 -9.36 39.67 0.82
C VAL A 566 -9.73 40.62 1.98
N LYS A 567 -11.02 40.75 2.34
CA LYS A 567 -11.44 41.60 3.47
C LYS A 567 -11.30 40.96 4.86
N GLU A 568 -11.00 39.67 4.94
CA GLU A 568 -10.84 38.97 6.24
C GLU A 568 -9.38 38.90 6.73
N TRP A 569 -8.44 39.51 6.00
CA TRP A 569 -7.01 39.54 6.37
C TRP A 569 -6.52 40.99 6.52
N LYS A 570 -7.25 41.78 7.31
CA LYS A 570 -6.77 43.08 7.82
C LYS A 570 -7.04 43.22 9.29
#